data_AF-A0A963VLP6-F1
#
_entry.id   AF-A0A963VLP6-F1
#
_cell.length_a   1.000
_cell.length_b   1.000
_cell.length_c   1.000
_cell.angle_alpha   90.00
_cell.angle_beta   90.00
_cell.angle_gamma   90.00
#
_symmetry.space_group_name_H-M   'P 1'
#
loop_
_entity.id
_entity.type
_entity.pdbx_description
1 polymer ?
#
loop_
_entity_poly.entity_id
_entity_poly.type
_entity_poly.pdbx_seq_one_letter_code
_entity_poly.pdbx_strand_id
1 'polypeptide(L)'
;MSIKSLLMPAITARMFARERLLAQRAAAERRRRAQGAPHLLRYFHQVDDPYSALVAQRLPQLLERYDVELQPHLVGPPADHAAPARDQLVAYSRRDAALLARHWKLDFVDTGRQPADADIERVRRQLVAAAADGRFADVAG
;
A
#
# COMPACT_ATOMS: atom_id res chain seq x y z
N MET A 1 43.47 19.32 7.51
CA MET A 1 42.62 18.21 6.99
C MET A 1 42.32 17.27 8.14
N SER A 2 41.06 17.09 8.51
CA SER A 2 40.70 16.25 9.66
C SER A 2 40.73 14.77 9.26
N ILE A 3 41.25 13.89 10.10
CA ILE A 3 41.21 12.42 9.88
C ILE A 3 39.76 11.96 9.61
N LYS A 4 38.79 12.63 10.24
CA LYS A 4 37.36 12.41 9.98
C LYS A 4 37.00 12.69 8.52
N SER A 5 37.44 13.78 7.91
CA SER A 5 37.07 14.11 6.52
C SER A 5 37.73 13.18 5.48
N LEU A 6 38.87 12.55 5.81
CA LEU A 6 39.55 11.59 4.94
C LEU A 6 38.89 10.20 4.95
N LEU A 7 38.38 9.75 6.11
CA LEU A 7 37.79 8.42 6.26
C LEU A 7 36.27 8.41 5.99
N MET A 8 35.58 9.53 6.21
CA MET A 8 34.13 9.62 6.05
C MET A 8 33.62 9.17 4.68
N PRO A 9 34.23 9.53 3.53
CA PRO A 9 33.76 9.08 2.22
C PRO A 9 33.78 7.55 2.05
N ALA A 10 34.80 6.87 2.56
CA ALA A 10 34.90 5.42 2.51
C ALA A 10 33.87 4.75 3.44
N ILE A 11 33.66 5.32 4.62
CA ILE A 11 32.68 4.84 5.60
C ILE A 11 31.25 5.00 5.05
N THR A 12 30.90 6.17 4.49
CA THR A 12 29.58 6.40 3.90
C THR A 12 29.36 5.53 2.67
N ALA A 13 30.36 5.40 1.79
CA ALA A 13 30.30 4.50 0.64
C ALA A 13 30.01 3.05 1.07
N ARG A 14 30.70 2.56 2.11
CA ARG A 14 30.48 1.22 2.69
C ARG A 14 29.10 1.08 3.36
N MET A 15 28.64 2.14 4.04
CA MET A 15 27.36 2.14 4.77
C MET A 15 26.16 2.12 3.84
N PHE A 16 26.24 2.85 2.72
CA PHE A 16 25.21 2.90 1.68
C PHE A 16 25.46 1.94 0.52
N ALA A 17 26.47 1.07 0.65
CA ALA A 17 26.81 0.09 -0.37
C ALA A 17 25.64 -0.88 -0.62
N ARG A 18 25.36 -1.17 -1.88
CA ARG A 18 24.30 -2.10 -2.29
C ARG A 18 24.52 -3.49 -1.68
N GLU A 19 25.77 -3.92 -1.57
CA GLU A 19 26.15 -5.22 -0.99
C GLU A 19 25.72 -5.33 0.47
N ARG A 20 25.83 -4.23 1.24
CA ARG A 20 25.39 -4.21 2.64
C ARG A 20 23.88 -4.35 2.76
N LEU A 21 23.12 -3.65 1.92
CA LEU A 21 21.66 -3.80 1.85
C LEU A 21 21.26 -5.24 1.47
N LEU A 22 21.93 -5.83 0.49
CA LEU A 22 21.67 -7.22 0.07
C LEU A 22 22.00 -8.23 1.18
N ALA A 23 23.12 -8.05 1.89
CA ALA A 23 23.49 -8.90 3.01
C ALA A 23 22.48 -8.80 4.17
N GLN A 24 21.97 -7.59 4.46
CA GLN A 24 20.92 -7.39 5.46
C GLN A 24 19.61 -8.08 5.06
N ARG A 25 19.19 -7.95 3.78
CA ARG A 25 18.02 -8.66 3.25
C ARG A 25 18.16 -10.18 3.35
N ALA A 26 19.32 -10.72 2.98
CA ALA A 26 19.58 -12.15 3.08
C ALA A 26 19.57 -12.65 4.53
N ALA A 27 20.10 -11.87 5.47
CA ALA A 27 20.05 -12.20 6.89
C ALA A 27 18.62 -12.17 7.45
N ALA A 28 17.82 -11.17 7.08
CA ALA A 28 16.41 -11.08 7.45
C ALA A 28 15.60 -12.27 6.92
N GLU A 29 15.83 -12.67 5.66
CA GLU A 29 15.14 -13.82 5.06
C GLU A 29 15.53 -15.14 5.72
N ARG A 30 16.82 -15.34 6.05
CA ARG A 30 17.25 -16.51 6.85
C ARG A 30 16.55 -16.55 8.21
N ARG A 31 16.41 -15.40 8.88
CA ARG A 31 15.72 -15.30 10.17
C ARG A 31 14.23 -15.63 10.04
N ARG A 32 13.54 -15.09 9.04
CA ARG A 32 12.12 -15.39 8.76
C ARG A 32 11.91 -16.89 8.56
N ARG A 33 12.72 -17.52 7.69
CA ARG A 33 12.65 -18.96 7.41
C ARG A 33 12.91 -19.81 8.66
N ALA A 34 13.92 -19.45 9.45
CA ALA A 34 14.23 -20.15 10.70
C ALA A 34 13.09 -20.07 11.73
N GLN A 35 12.26 -19.03 11.66
CA GLN A 35 11.07 -18.84 12.51
C GLN A 35 9.79 -19.45 11.90
N GLY A 36 9.83 -19.98 10.68
CA GLY A 36 8.64 -20.45 9.97
C GLY A 36 7.60 -19.35 9.68
N ALA A 37 8.00 -18.07 9.72
CA ALA A 37 7.08 -16.95 9.58
C ALA A 37 6.69 -16.72 8.11
N PRO A 38 5.42 -16.38 7.79
CA PRO A 38 5.01 -16.10 6.42
C PRO A 38 5.57 -14.77 5.90
N HIS A 39 5.48 -14.54 4.60
CA HIS A 39 5.69 -13.21 4.04
C HIS A 39 4.43 -12.37 4.24
N LEU A 40 4.52 -11.27 4.99
CA LEU A 40 3.37 -10.42 5.24
C LEU A 40 3.24 -9.32 4.19
N LEU A 41 2.08 -9.23 3.55
CA LEU A 41 1.67 -8.11 2.72
C LEU A 41 0.80 -7.15 3.54
N ARG A 42 1.41 -6.07 4.04
CA ARG A 42 0.68 -5.02 4.74
C ARG A 42 0.03 -4.09 3.73
N TYR A 43 -1.30 -4.11 3.67
CA TYR A 43 -2.09 -3.33 2.75
C TYR A 43 -2.89 -2.26 3.47
N PHE A 44 -2.72 -0.99 3.11
CA PHE A 44 -3.46 0.12 3.69
C PHE A 44 -4.56 0.52 2.72
N HIS A 45 -5.81 0.46 3.17
CA HIS A 45 -6.98 0.69 2.34
C HIS A 45 -7.79 1.86 2.88
N GLN A 46 -8.00 2.87 2.05
CA GLN A 46 -8.91 3.96 2.32
C GLN A 46 -10.16 3.78 1.45
N VAL A 47 -11.34 3.74 2.08
CA VAL A 47 -12.61 3.41 1.40
C VAL A 47 -13.00 4.41 0.32
N ASP A 48 -12.71 5.69 0.55
CA ASP A 48 -13.01 6.79 -0.37
C ASP A 48 -11.81 7.17 -1.26
N ASP A 49 -10.76 6.36 -1.29
CA ASP A 49 -9.62 6.55 -2.19
C ASP A 49 -9.80 5.74 -3.49
N PRO A 50 -9.88 6.40 -4.66
CA PRO A 50 -9.98 5.72 -5.96
C PRO A 50 -8.87 4.70 -6.21
N TYR A 51 -7.64 4.96 -5.77
CA TYR A 51 -6.53 4.04 -6.01
C TYR A 51 -6.63 2.78 -5.14
N SER A 52 -7.09 2.92 -3.90
CA SER A 52 -7.41 1.80 -3.02
C SER A 52 -8.44 0.86 -3.68
N ALA A 53 -9.47 1.40 -4.35
CA ALA A 53 -10.44 0.60 -5.09
C ALA A 53 -9.82 -0.18 -6.26
N LEU A 54 -8.91 0.44 -7.04
CA LEU A 54 -8.21 -0.24 -8.14
C LEU A 54 -7.29 -1.37 -7.65
N VAL A 55 -6.58 -1.15 -6.54
CA VAL A 55 -5.69 -2.16 -5.95
C VAL A 55 -6.49 -3.34 -5.42
N ALA A 56 -7.64 -3.08 -4.78
CA ALA A 56 -8.48 -4.12 -4.20
C ALA A 56 -8.90 -5.18 -5.24
N GLN A 57 -9.26 -4.76 -6.45
CA GLN A 57 -9.58 -5.67 -7.58
C GLN A 57 -8.44 -6.60 -7.98
N ARG A 58 -7.19 -6.26 -7.67
CA ARG A 58 -6.00 -7.06 -8.01
C ARG A 58 -5.48 -7.88 -6.83
N LEU A 59 -6.00 -7.69 -5.62
CA LEU A 59 -5.54 -8.43 -4.45
C LEU A 59 -5.73 -9.94 -4.60
N PRO A 60 -6.89 -10.48 -5.04
CA PRO A 60 -7.05 -11.93 -5.17
C PRO A 60 -5.98 -12.55 -6.08
N GLN A 61 -5.78 -11.97 -7.27
CA GLN A 61 -4.77 -12.42 -8.22
C GLN A 61 -3.34 -12.33 -7.67
N LEU A 62 -3.05 -11.31 -6.85
CA LEU A 62 -1.75 -11.15 -6.22
C LEU A 62 -1.51 -12.23 -5.16
N LEU A 63 -2.52 -12.51 -4.32
CA LEU A 63 -2.44 -13.53 -3.28
C LEU A 63 -2.37 -14.95 -3.85
N GLU A 64 -3.01 -15.21 -4.99
CA GLU A 64 -2.86 -16.49 -5.71
C GLU A 64 -1.46 -16.66 -6.30
N ARG A 65 -0.83 -15.56 -6.75
CA ARG A 65 0.46 -15.59 -7.44
C ARG A 65 1.66 -15.68 -6.50
N TYR A 66 1.54 -15.18 -5.28
CA TYR A 66 2.64 -15.06 -4.34
C TYR A 66 2.29 -15.71 -3.00
N ASP A 67 3.24 -16.45 -2.42
CA ASP A 67 3.14 -17.02 -1.08
C ASP A 67 3.28 -15.91 -0.02
N VAL A 68 2.21 -15.14 0.16
CA VAL A 68 2.12 -14.02 1.11
C VAL A 68 0.79 -14.06 1.86
N GLU A 69 0.81 -13.63 3.12
CA GLU A 69 -0.39 -13.44 3.94
C GLU A 69 -0.77 -11.96 3.93
N LEU A 70 -2.02 -11.67 3.55
CA LEU A 70 -2.55 -10.30 3.52
C LEU A 70 -2.86 -9.82 4.94
N GLN A 71 -2.30 -8.67 5.30
CA GLN A 71 -2.66 -7.93 6.50
C GLN A 71 -3.26 -6.57 6.11
N PRO A 72 -4.60 -6.48 5.97
CA PRO A 72 -5.25 -5.23 5.61
C PRO A 72 -5.37 -4.29 6.81
N HIS A 73 -5.20 -3.00 6.57
CA HIS A 73 -5.33 -1.92 7.52
C HIS A 73 -6.24 -0.85 6.93
N LEU A 74 -7.42 -0.66 7.53
CA LEU A 74 -8.33 0.41 7.11
C LEU A 74 -7.80 1.74 7.65
N VAL A 75 -7.64 2.73 6.77
CA VAL A 75 -7.13 4.06 7.12
C VAL A 75 -8.09 5.15 6.67
N GLY A 76 -8.00 6.30 7.33
CA GLY A 76 -8.67 7.53 6.90
C GLY A 76 -7.79 8.36 5.96
N PRO A 77 -8.34 9.48 5.44
CA PRO A 77 -7.57 10.42 4.65
C PRO A 77 -6.36 10.96 5.44
N PRO A 78 -5.24 11.29 4.78
CA PRO A 78 -4.09 11.89 5.44
C PRO A 78 -4.47 13.24 6.07
N ALA A 79 -3.67 13.74 7.01
CA ALA A 79 -3.91 15.03 7.64
C ALA A 79 -3.79 16.21 6.63
N ASP A 80 -4.48 17.32 6.89
CA ASP A 80 -4.58 18.45 5.95
C ASP A 80 -3.24 19.08 5.58
N HIS A 81 -2.31 19.15 6.53
CA HIS A 81 -0.96 19.68 6.27
C HIS A 81 -0.13 18.81 5.31
N ALA A 82 -0.51 17.54 5.14
CA ALA A 82 0.15 16.60 4.23
C ALA A 82 -0.49 16.57 2.83
N ALA A 83 -1.59 17.29 2.62
CA ALA A 83 -2.32 17.33 1.36
C ALA A 83 -2.87 18.74 1.09
N PRO A 84 -2.01 19.69 0.70
CA PRO A 84 -2.46 21.00 0.26
C PRO A 84 -3.43 20.85 -0.93
N ALA A 85 -4.46 21.71 -0.98
CA ALA A 85 -5.50 21.67 -2.01
C ALA A 85 -6.24 20.31 -2.15
N ARG A 86 -6.70 19.77 -1.01
CA ARG A 86 -7.42 18.49 -0.90
C ARG A 86 -8.45 18.25 -2.00
N ASP A 87 -9.33 19.22 -2.23
CA ASP A 87 -10.44 19.07 -3.17
C ASP A 87 -9.94 18.87 -4.60
N GLN A 88 -8.85 19.55 -4.98
CA GLN A 88 -8.22 19.39 -6.29
C GLN A 88 -7.58 18.01 -6.42
N LEU A 89 -6.92 17.53 -5.36
CA LEU A 89 -6.33 16.19 -5.33
C LEU A 89 -7.39 15.10 -5.47
N VAL A 90 -8.52 15.22 -4.75
CA VAL A 90 -9.65 14.28 -4.83
C VAL A 90 -10.30 14.31 -6.23
N ALA A 91 -10.50 15.50 -6.80
CA ALA A 91 -11.05 15.61 -8.16
C ALA A 91 -10.11 15.01 -9.21
N TYR A 92 -8.80 15.20 -9.05
CA TYR A 92 -7.79 14.65 -9.94
C TYR A 92 -7.69 13.12 -9.81
N SER A 93 -7.61 12.60 -8.59
CA SER A 93 -7.43 11.15 -8.35
C SER A 93 -8.58 10.33 -8.92
N ARG A 94 -9.82 10.81 -8.86
CA ARG A 94 -10.98 10.14 -9.49
C ARG A 94 -10.84 10.03 -11.00
N ARG A 95 -10.46 11.13 -11.65
CA ARG A 95 -10.25 11.17 -13.11
C ARG A 95 -9.11 10.26 -13.53
N ASP A 96 -8.00 10.32 -12.80
CA ASP A 96 -6.81 9.50 -13.07
C ASP A 96 -7.10 8.01 -12.87
N ALA A 97 -7.79 7.64 -11.78
CA ALA A 97 -8.21 6.27 -11.54
C ALA A 97 -9.11 5.73 -12.66
N ALA A 98 -10.03 6.53 -13.20
CA ALA A 98 -10.83 6.13 -14.36
C ALA A 98 -9.99 5.91 -15.63
N LEU A 99 -8.94 6.71 -15.86
CA LEU A 99 -8.01 6.50 -16.97
C LEU A 99 -7.19 5.22 -16.79
N LEU A 100 -6.67 4.99 -15.58
CA LEU A 100 -5.95 3.76 -15.24
C LEU A 100 -6.84 2.53 -15.38
N ALA A 101 -8.09 2.61 -14.93
CA ALA A 101 -9.03 1.51 -15.03
C ALA A 101 -9.33 1.15 -16.49
N ARG A 102 -9.51 2.15 -17.36
CA ARG A 102 -9.65 1.91 -18.80
C ARG A 102 -8.42 1.26 -19.42
N HIS A 103 -7.22 1.69 -19.02
CA HIS A 103 -5.97 1.13 -19.55
C HIS A 103 -5.74 -0.31 -19.10
N TRP A 104 -5.97 -0.59 -17.81
CA TRP A 104 -5.73 -1.88 -17.18
C TRP A 104 -6.95 -2.81 -17.16
N LYS A 105 -8.05 -2.42 -17.80
CA LYS A 105 -9.32 -3.15 -17.84
C LYS A 105 -9.81 -3.53 -16.43
N LEU A 106 -9.88 -2.51 -15.57
CA LEU A 106 -10.45 -2.59 -14.22
C LEU A 106 -11.83 -1.94 -14.21
N ASP A 107 -12.64 -2.31 -13.24
CA ASP A 107 -13.99 -1.80 -13.05
C ASP A 107 -13.94 -0.56 -12.14
N PHE A 108 -13.92 0.62 -12.76
CA PHE A 108 -14.01 1.87 -12.02
C PHE A 108 -14.71 2.93 -12.85
N VAL A 109 -15.71 3.57 -12.25
CA VAL A 109 -16.48 4.65 -12.88
C VAL A 109 -16.41 5.89 -12.01
N ASP A 110 -15.87 6.96 -12.59
CA ASP A 110 -15.92 8.27 -11.94
C ASP A 110 -17.35 8.86 -12.03
N THR A 111 -18.04 8.96 -10.89
CA THR A 111 -19.39 9.54 -10.80
C THR A 111 -19.41 11.06 -10.65
N GLY A 112 -18.24 11.72 -10.67
CA GLY A 112 -18.13 13.17 -10.53
C GLY A 112 -18.08 13.67 -9.08
N ARG A 113 -18.33 12.81 -8.08
CA ARG A 113 -18.35 13.15 -6.66
C ARG A 113 -17.78 12.03 -5.78
N GLN A 114 -17.37 12.36 -4.56
CA GLN A 114 -17.03 11.35 -3.55
C GLN A 114 -18.30 10.62 -3.06
N PRO A 115 -18.15 9.38 -2.58
CA PRO A 115 -19.22 8.69 -1.85
C PRO A 115 -19.66 9.49 -0.62
N ALA A 116 -20.91 9.31 -0.17
CA ALA A 116 -21.38 9.95 1.05
C ALA A 116 -20.76 9.28 2.29
N ASP A 117 -20.56 10.04 3.37
CA ASP A 117 -19.96 9.52 4.61
C ASP A 117 -20.69 8.29 5.17
N ALA A 118 -22.02 8.25 5.05
CA ALA A 118 -22.82 7.09 5.47
C ALA A 118 -22.49 5.82 4.67
N ASP A 119 -22.19 5.96 3.38
CA ASP A 119 -21.77 4.84 2.52
C ASP A 119 -20.35 4.41 2.86
N ILE A 120 -19.44 5.37 3.09
CA ILE A 120 -18.06 5.13 3.50
C ILE A 120 -18.03 4.34 4.82
N GLU A 121 -18.79 4.77 5.83
CA GLU A 121 -18.83 4.08 7.13
C GLU A 121 -19.53 2.72 7.08
N ARG A 122 -20.47 2.53 6.14
CA ARG A 122 -21.07 1.21 5.89
C ARG A 122 -20.03 0.25 5.30
N VAL A 123 -19.35 0.66 4.23
CA VAL A 123 -18.33 -0.17 3.57
C VAL A 123 -17.14 -0.42 4.50
N ARG A 124 -16.68 0.59 5.24
CA ARG A 124 -15.63 0.42 6.25
C ARG A 124 -15.96 -0.69 7.24
N ARG A 125 -17.17 -0.70 7.80
CA ARG A 125 -17.60 -1.76 8.74
C ARG A 125 -17.62 -3.14 8.07
N GLN A 126 -18.09 -3.23 6.82
CA GLN A 126 -18.07 -4.48 6.06
C GLN A 126 -16.64 -4.98 5.84
N LEU A 127 -15.71 -4.10 5.48
CA LEU A 127 -14.31 -4.45 5.25
C LEU A 127 -13.57 -4.83 6.54
N VAL A 128 -13.88 -4.18 7.66
CA VAL A 128 -13.32 -4.56 8.97
C VAL A 128 -13.78 -5.97 9.36
N ALA A 129 -15.06 -6.28 9.17
CA ALA A 129 -15.58 -7.63 9.41
C ALA A 129 -14.93 -8.66 8.46
N ALA A 130 -14.82 -8.34 7.18
CA ALA A 130 -14.16 -9.20 6.20
C ALA A 130 -12.67 -9.43 6.51
N ALA A 131 -11.97 -8.41 7.02
CA ALA A 131 -10.59 -8.53 7.46
C ALA A 131 -10.42 -9.48 8.66
N ALA A 132 -11.34 -9.42 9.63
CA ALA A 132 -11.34 -10.33 10.77
C ALA A 132 -11.56 -11.79 10.34
N ASP A 133 -12.35 -12.01 9.28
CA ASP A 133 -12.63 -13.33 8.71
C ASP A 133 -11.59 -13.80 7.68
N GLY A 134 -10.57 -12.99 7.36
CA GLY A 134 -9.59 -13.31 6.31
C GLY A 134 -10.12 -13.20 4.87
N ARG A 135 -11.31 -12.62 4.67
CA ARG A 135 -12.01 -12.47 3.38
C ARG A 135 -11.93 -11.07 2.79
N PHE A 136 -10.97 -10.26 3.27
CA PHE A 136 -10.87 -8.86 2.85
C PHE A 136 -10.71 -8.71 1.33
N ALA A 137 -9.83 -9.50 0.71
CA ALA A 137 -9.57 -9.41 -0.74
C ALA A 137 -10.81 -9.74 -1.59
N ASP A 138 -11.67 -10.63 -1.10
CA ASP A 138 -12.90 -11.06 -1.80
C ASP A 138 -14.02 -10.02 -1.72
N VAL A 139 -13.98 -9.15 -0.70
CA VAL A 139 -15.04 -8.16 -0.41
C VAL A 139 -14.63 -6.75 -0.86
N ALA A 140 -13.34 -6.44 -0.90
CA ALA A 140 -12.84 -5.11 -1.22
C ALA A 140 -12.81 -4.79 -2.72
N GLY A 141 -12.65 -5.83 -3.56
CA GLY A 141 -12.51 -5.72 -5.01
C GLY A 141 -13.83 -5.52 -5.74
#